data_AF-A0A1F6Q944-F1
#
_entry.id   AF-A0A1F6Q944-F1
#
_cell.length_a   1.000
_cell.length_b   1.000
_cell.length_c   1.000
_cell.angle_alpha   90.00
_cell.angle_beta   90.00
_cell.angle_gamma   90.00
#
_symmetry.space_group_name_H-M   'P 1'
#
loop_
_entity.id
_entity.type
_entity.pdbx_description
1 polymer ?
#
loop_
_entity_poly.entity_id
_entity_poly.type
_entity_poly.pdbx_seq_one_letter_code
_entity_poly.pdbx_strand_id
1 'polypeptide(L)'
;MEKITKTKEEWKKILNSEQYRVTREKGTEPPFTGEYYKFDENGVYKCSNCGNLLFDSGTKYESGSGWPSFWEQASPDSVEFNIDLSGGMIRTEVTCKRCGAHLGHVFNDGPEPTGKRYCINSIALDFEEKGKEIAMECEFPRQNPTSEEIKEILKNSKTIAVVGLSNDTTKASYDVARYMQSQGYKIIPVNPNYSEILGEKCYPELESIPESVDIVNIFRKPEAVPAIVDEAIDIKVKVIWMQLGICNNAAADKARDAGLKVVMNKCLKVEHANL
;
A
#
# COMPACT_ATOMS: atom_id res chain seq x y z
N MET A 1 5.59 21.21 19.82
CA MET A 1 4.13 21.03 19.93
C MET A 1 3.58 21.88 21.09
N GLU A 2 2.45 22.55 20.91
CA GLU A 2 1.78 23.33 21.97
C GLU A 2 1.12 22.39 23.00
N LYS A 3 1.44 22.57 24.29
CA LYS A 3 0.83 21.78 25.38
C LYS A 3 -0.61 22.23 25.63
N ILE A 4 -1.50 21.27 25.82
CA ILE A 4 -2.90 21.54 26.17
C ILE A 4 -3.04 21.52 27.69
N THR A 5 -3.51 22.63 28.24
CA THR A 5 -3.89 22.76 29.65
C THR A 5 -5.38 23.07 29.73
N LYS A 6 -6.11 22.28 30.52
CA LYS A 6 -7.55 22.43 30.77
C LYS A 6 -7.85 22.09 32.23
N THR A 7 -8.89 22.68 32.79
CA THR A 7 -9.35 22.37 34.15
C THR A 7 -10.02 20.99 34.22
N LYS A 8 -10.24 20.52 35.45
CA LYS A 8 -10.98 19.28 35.72
C LYS A 8 -12.38 19.31 35.10
N GLU A 9 -13.07 20.43 35.25
CA GLU A 9 -14.45 20.63 34.77
C GLU A 9 -14.50 20.65 33.25
N GLU A 10 -13.49 21.21 32.58
CA GLU A 10 -13.39 21.20 31.13
C GLU A 10 -13.16 19.79 30.59
N TRP A 11 -12.27 19.01 31.20
CA TRP A 11 -12.06 17.60 30.82
C TRP A 11 -13.31 16.75 31.02
N LYS A 12 -14.02 16.92 32.13
CA LYS A 12 -15.28 16.20 32.42
C LYS A 12 -16.41 16.53 31.43
N LYS A 13 -16.35 17.66 30.72
CA LYS A 13 -17.33 18.02 29.70
C LYS A 13 -17.09 17.33 28.35
N ILE A 14 -15.83 16.98 28.05
CA ILE A 14 -15.45 16.43 26.74
C ILE A 14 -15.14 14.93 26.77
N LEU A 15 -14.76 14.39 27.93
CA LEU A 15 -14.49 12.96 28.12
C LEU A 15 -15.70 12.28 28.75
N ASN A 16 -15.97 11.05 28.32
CA ASN A 16 -16.89 10.19 29.06
C ASN A 16 -16.30 9.77 30.42
N SER A 17 -17.12 9.17 31.30
CA SER A 17 -16.70 8.84 32.67
C SER A 17 -15.51 7.88 32.72
N GLU A 18 -15.48 6.86 31.85
CA GLU A 18 -14.40 5.88 31.82
C GLU A 18 -13.13 6.45 31.20
N GLN A 19 -13.24 7.22 30.11
CA GLN A 19 -12.11 7.97 29.54
C GLN A 19 -11.50 8.89 30.58
N TYR A 20 -12.32 9.63 31.34
CA TYR A 20 -11.84 10.51 32.39
C TYR A 20 -11.14 9.72 33.51
N ARG A 21 -11.75 8.63 34.00
CA ARG A 21 -11.19 7.76 35.04
C ARG A 21 -9.81 7.22 34.63
N VAL A 22 -9.67 6.71 33.41
CA VAL A 22 -8.40 6.16 32.93
C VAL A 22 -7.39 7.27 32.66
N THR A 23 -7.74 8.25 31.84
CA THR A 23 -6.76 9.20 31.30
C THR A 23 -6.43 10.37 32.23
N ARG A 24 -7.27 10.68 33.23
CA ARG A 24 -7.05 11.80 34.18
C ARG A 24 -6.89 11.35 35.62
N GLU A 25 -7.48 10.23 36.00
CA GLU A 25 -7.36 9.66 37.35
C GLU A 25 -6.42 8.44 37.40
N LYS A 26 -5.71 8.15 36.31
CA LYS A 26 -4.73 7.05 36.19
C LYS A 26 -5.33 5.67 36.47
N GLY A 27 -6.61 5.49 36.15
CA GLY A 27 -7.24 4.18 36.18
C GLY A 27 -6.72 3.25 35.09
N THR A 28 -7.01 1.96 35.23
CA THR A 28 -6.71 0.94 34.21
C THR A 28 -8.02 0.29 33.77
N GLU A 29 -8.15 -0.02 32.48
CA GLU A 29 -9.25 -0.84 31.96
C GLU A 29 -9.01 -2.33 32.28
N PRO A 30 -10.05 -3.15 32.50
CA PRO A 30 -9.86 -4.58 32.70
C PRO A 30 -9.14 -5.24 31.50
N PRO A 31 -8.32 -6.29 31.70
CA PRO A 31 -7.68 -6.98 30.59
C PRO A 31 -8.73 -7.66 29.69
N PHE A 32 -8.44 -7.71 28.39
CA PHE A 32 -9.23 -8.36 27.34
C PHE A 32 -10.61 -7.73 27.06
N THR A 33 -10.86 -6.51 27.53
CA THR A 33 -12.15 -5.82 27.32
C THR A 33 -12.06 -4.59 26.41
N GLY A 34 -10.88 -3.97 26.30
CA GLY A 34 -10.70 -2.76 25.50
C GLY A 34 -10.78 -3.02 24.00
N GLU A 35 -11.33 -2.07 23.24
CA GLU A 35 -11.58 -2.21 21.79
C GLU A 35 -10.35 -2.65 20.98
N TYR A 36 -9.17 -2.14 21.32
CA TYR A 36 -7.97 -2.31 20.50
C TYR A 36 -7.07 -3.49 20.89
N TYR A 37 -7.45 -4.32 21.87
CA TYR A 37 -6.58 -5.42 22.30
C TYR A 37 -6.33 -6.43 21.17
N LYS A 38 -7.40 -6.90 20.51
CA LYS A 38 -7.38 -7.84 19.36
C LYS A 38 -7.62 -7.15 18.00
N PHE A 39 -7.28 -5.87 17.91
CA PHE A 39 -7.46 -5.07 16.71
C PHE A 39 -6.16 -4.98 15.91
N ASP A 40 -6.21 -5.25 14.62
CA ASP A 40 -5.01 -5.37 13.76
C ASP A 40 -5.17 -4.62 12.41
N GLU A 41 -5.96 -3.56 12.40
CA GLU A 41 -6.12 -2.72 11.20
C GLU A 41 -4.90 -1.81 10.98
N ASN A 42 -4.62 -1.49 9.72
CA ASN A 42 -3.52 -0.61 9.35
C ASN A 42 -3.87 0.86 9.62
N GLY A 43 -3.12 1.50 10.49
CA GLY A 43 -3.40 2.88 10.85
C GLY A 43 -2.48 3.46 11.90
N VAL A 44 -2.96 4.52 12.52
CA VAL A 44 -2.28 5.21 13.61
C VAL A 44 -3.19 5.32 14.82
N TYR A 45 -2.60 5.22 16.01
CA TYR A 45 -3.29 5.41 17.27
C TYR A 45 -2.98 6.81 17.79
N LYS A 46 -4.03 7.59 17.98
CA LYS A 46 -4.00 8.95 18.51
C LYS A 46 -4.50 8.98 19.94
N CYS A 47 -4.10 10.00 20.71
CA CYS A 47 -4.60 10.21 22.06
C CYS A 47 -6.08 10.58 22.03
N SER A 48 -6.95 9.80 22.67
CA SER A 48 -8.40 10.05 22.68
C SER A 48 -8.79 11.40 23.31
N ASN A 49 -7.90 11.98 24.12
CA ASN A 49 -8.14 13.28 24.75
C ASN A 49 -7.77 14.50 23.87
N CYS A 50 -6.85 14.35 22.91
CA CYS A 50 -6.30 15.51 22.21
C CYS A 50 -5.85 15.29 20.76
N GLY A 51 -6.02 14.08 20.23
CA GLY A 51 -5.65 13.71 18.87
C GLY A 51 -4.14 13.67 18.60
N ASN A 52 -3.27 13.74 19.61
CA ASN A 52 -1.82 13.63 19.40
C ASN A 52 -1.47 12.24 18.86
N LEU A 53 -0.60 12.14 17.86
CA LEU A 53 -0.12 10.85 17.35
C LEU A 53 0.71 10.13 18.41
N LEU A 54 0.30 8.92 18.81
CA LEU A 54 0.94 8.15 19.88
C LEU A 54 1.74 6.96 19.35
N PHE A 55 1.08 6.10 18.57
CA PHE A 55 1.65 4.84 18.10
C PHE A 55 1.24 4.56 16.65
N ASP A 56 2.05 3.75 15.98
CA ASP A 56 1.79 3.24 14.64
C ASP A 56 1.34 1.78 14.70
N SER A 57 0.38 1.37 13.87
CA SER A 57 -0.06 -0.03 13.83
C SER A 57 1.09 -0.98 13.46
N GLY A 58 2.08 -0.53 12.68
CA GLY A 58 3.27 -1.32 12.35
C GLY A 58 4.16 -1.65 13.56
N THR A 59 3.95 -0.96 14.69
CA THR A 59 4.64 -1.24 15.95
C THR A 59 3.79 -2.05 16.94
N LYS A 60 2.52 -2.34 16.59
CA LYS A 60 1.60 -3.12 17.43
C LYS A 60 1.91 -4.61 17.34
N TYR A 61 1.75 -5.33 18.45
CA TYR A 61 1.90 -6.79 18.48
C TYR A 61 1.04 -7.42 19.57
N GLU A 62 0.80 -8.73 19.46
CA GLU A 62 0.08 -9.51 20.47
C GLU A 62 1.03 -9.93 21.60
N SER A 63 0.89 -9.30 22.77
CA SER A 63 1.71 -9.61 23.95
C SER A 63 1.07 -10.66 24.88
N GLY A 64 -0.20 -10.98 24.68
CA GLY A 64 -0.97 -11.85 25.57
C GLY A 64 -1.39 -11.20 26.90
N SER A 65 -1.08 -9.92 27.13
CA SER A 65 -1.43 -9.25 28.40
C SER A 65 -2.87 -8.79 28.50
N GLY A 66 -3.61 -8.75 27.38
CA GLY A 66 -5.00 -8.29 27.33
C GLY A 66 -5.18 -6.79 27.11
N TRP A 67 -4.12 -6.08 26.77
CA TRP A 67 -4.14 -4.66 26.39
C TRP A 67 -3.36 -4.46 25.08
N PRO A 68 -3.74 -3.49 24.23
CA PRO A 68 -2.95 -3.17 23.04
C PRO A 68 -1.50 -2.86 23.44
N SER A 69 -0.59 -3.56 22.77
CA SER A 69 0.83 -3.52 23.06
C SER A 69 1.61 -3.04 21.84
N PHE A 70 2.52 -2.11 22.06
CA PHE A 70 3.42 -1.57 21.02
C PHE A 70 4.87 -1.75 21.45
N TRP A 71 5.80 -1.84 20.50
CA TRP A 71 7.23 -1.90 20.81
C TRP A 71 7.98 -0.58 20.63
N GLU A 72 7.35 0.43 20.01
CA GLU A 72 7.91 1.78 19.84
C GLU A 72 6.81 2.84 19.74
N GLN A 73 7.09 4.05 20.21
CA GLN A 73 6.22 5.22 20.04
C GLN A 73 6.36 5.82 18.64
N ALA A 74 5.30 6.43 18.10
CA ALA A 74 5.33 6.99 16.74
C ALA A 74 6.38 8.11 16.55
N SER A 75 6.71 8.85 17.61
CA SER A 75 7.80 9.83 17.61
C SER A 75 8.29 10.14 19.03
N PRO A 76 9.47 10.75 19.21
CA PRO A 76 9.93 11.27 20.50
C PRO A 76 8.98 12.31 21.13
N ASP A 77 8.06 12.89 20.36
CA ASP A 77 7.07 13.86 20.82
C ASP A 77 5.69 13.25 21.13
N SER A 78 5.54 11.94 21.00
CA SER A 78 4.29 11.22 21.22
C SER A 78 3.96 11.06 22.72
N VAL A 79 4.94 10.59 23.49
CA VAL A 79 4.76 10.21 24.90
C VAL A 79 5.85 10.79 25.81
N GLU A 80 5.55 10.85 27.10
CA GLU A 80 6.47 11.22 28.18
C GLU A 80 6.39 10.17 29.31
N PHE A 81 7.54 9.92 29.94
CA PHE A 81 7.72 8.85 30.92
C PHE A 81 7.82 9.39 32.33
N ASN A 82 7.09 8.79 33.27
CA ASN A 82 7.11 9.18 34.67
C ASN A 82 7.30 7.95 35.56
N ILE A 83 7.99 8.12 36.69
CA ILE A 83 8.10 7.05 37.69
C ILE A 83 6.76 6.90 38.39
N ASP A 84 6.23 5.67 38.39
CA ASP A 84 5.00 5.29 39.09
C ASP A 84 5.33 4.30 40.21
N LEU A 85 5.00 4.69 41.44
CA LEU A 85 5.20 3.91 42.67
C LEU A 85 3.89 3.31 43.20
N SER A 86 2.79 3.44 42.46
CA SER A 86 1.49 2.90 42.87
C SER A 86 1.48 1.37 42.93
N GLY A 87 0.67 0.82 43.85
CA GLY A 87 0.51 -0.63 44.00
C GLY A 87 1.76 -1.35 44.53
N GLY A 88 2.71 -0.63 45.12
CA GLY A 88 3.93 -1.20 45.71
C GLY A 88 4.96 -1.69 44.69
N MET A 89 4.80 -1.31 43.42
CA MET A 89 5.72 -1.67 42.32
C MET A 89 6.38 -0.41 41.76
N ILE A 90 7.61 -0.53 41.28
CA ILE A 90 8.28 0.52 40.50
C ILE A 90 7.96 0.25 39.03
N ARG A 91 7.14 1.11 38.43
CA ARG A 91 6.79 1.04 37.00
C ARG A 91 7.10 2.37 36.33
N THR A 92 7.18 2.35 35.00
CA THR A 92 7.32 3.55 34.20
C THR A 92 5.97 3.86 33.55
N GLU A 93 5.28 4.88 34.05
CA GLU A 93 4.05 5.40 33.47
C GLU A 93 4.34 6.06 32.11
N VAL A 94 3.44 5.82 31.16
CA VAL A 94 3.43 6.46 29.85
C VAL A 94 2.28 7.45 29.80
N THR A 95 2.58 8.70 29.48
CA THR A 95 1.60 9.79 29.35
C THR A 95 1.70 10.45 27.98
N CYS A 96 0.60 11.01 27.49
CA CYS A 96 0.61 11.80 26.26
C CYS A 96 1.40 13.10 26.47
N LYS A 97 2.46 13.33 25.69
CA LYS A 97 3.33 14.51 25.83
C LYS A 97 2.61 15.84 25.60
N ARG A 98 1.53 15.83 24.81
CA ARG A 98 0.72 17.03 24.48
C ARG A 98 -0.19 17.48 25.60
N CYS A 99 -0.95 16.56 26.20
CA CYS A 99 -2.04 16.90 27.12
C CYS A 99 -1.93 16.24 28.50
N GLY A 100 -0.89 15.44 28.75
CA GLY A 100 -0.66 14.76 30.03
C GLY A 100 -1.67 13.66 30.35
N ALA A 101 -2.40 13.14 29.36
CA ALA A 101 -3.30 12.01 29.57
C ALA A 101 -2.51 10.76 29.97
N HIS A 102 -2.94 10.05 31.01
CA HIS A 102 -2.45 8.70 31.32
C HIS A 102 -2.82 7.74 30.19
N LEU A 103 -1.83 7.00 29.69
CA LEU A 103 -2.01 6.02 28.62
C LEU A 103 -1.86 4.60 29.14
N GLY A 104 -0.85 4.35 29.97
CA GLY A 104 -0.55 3.04 30.52
C GLY A 104 0.88 2.99 31.06
N HIS A 105 1.58 1.88 30.80
CA HIS A 105 2.94 1.65 31.30
C HIS A 105 3.84 1.05 30.23
N VAL A 106 5.15 1.27 30.38
CA VAL A 106 6.18 0.64 29.54
C VAL A 106 7.00 -0.33 30.38
N PHE A 107 7.25 -1.51 29.81
CA PHE A 107 8.02 -2.61 30.40
C PHE A 107 9.21 -2.97 29.49
N ASN A 108 10.19 -3.70 30.04
CA ASN A 108 11.41 -4.14 29.33
C ASN A 108 11.33 -5.61 28.88
N ASP A 109 10.12 -6.14 28.71
CA ASP A 109 9.81 -7.52 28.32
C ASP A 109 9.17 -7.57 26.91
N GLY A 110 9.47 -6.58 26.07
CA GLY A 110 8.98 -6.49 24.71
C GLY A 110 9.86 -7.21 23.67
N PRO A 111 9.44 -7.25 22.40
CA PRO A 111 10.20 -7.86 21.32
C PRO A 111 11.40 -6.99 20.90
N GLU A 112 12.30 -7.60 20.15
CA GLU A 112 13.28 -6.87 19.31
C GLU A 112 12.54 -5.96 18.32
N PRO A 113 13.10 -4.79 17.93
CA PRO A 113 14.49 -4.35 18.18
C PRO A 113 14.70 -3.53 19.46
N THR A 114 13.62 -3.13 20.17
CA THR A 114 13.73 -2.19 21.30
C THR A 114 13.74 -2.88 22.66
N GLY A 115 13.22 -4.10 22.74
CA GLY A 115 12.95 -4.80 23.99
C GLY A 115 11.86 -4.13 24.85
N LYS A 116 11.16 -3.13 24.32
CA LYS A 116 10.14 -2.36 25.06
C LYS A 116 8.75 -2.89 24.77
N ARG A 117 7.91 -2.94 25.81
CA ARG A 117 6.48 -3.21 25.69
C ARG A 117 5.69 -2.05 26.26
N TYR A 118 5.11 -1.24 25.39
CA TYR A 118 4.16 -0.20 25.72
C TYR A 118 2.78 -0.84 25.88
N CYS A 119 2.35 -1.09 27.12
CA CYS A 119 1.06 -1.68 27.46
C CYS A 119 0.07 -0.55 27.74
N ILE A 120 -0.85 -0.30 26.81
CA ILE A 120 -1.66 0.92 26.76
C ILE A 120 -3.14 0.58 26.94
N ASN A 121 -3.90 1.44 27.64
CA ASN A 121 -5.35 1.30 27.71
C ASN A 121 -5.97 1.68 26.36
N SER A 122 -6.82 0.82 25.81
CA SER A 122 -7.57 1.07 24.56
C SER A 122 -8.39 2.35 24.66
N ILE A 123 -9.03 2.61 25.81
CA ILE A 123 -9.85 3.81 26.01
C ILE A 123 -9.07 5.14 25.96
N ALA A 124 -7.74 5.07 26.09
CA ALA A 124 -6.85 6.23 25.96
C ALA A 124 -6.44 6.49 24.49
N LEU A 125 -6.85 5.63 23.57
CA LEU A 125 -6.54 5.67 22.16
C LEU A 125 -7.80 5.94 21.33
N ASP A 126 -7.63 6.69 20.25
CA ASP A 126 -8.53 6.71 19.11
C ASP A 126 -7.74 6.17 17.91
N PHE A 127 -8.35 5.32 17.09
CA PHE A 127 -7.73 4.82 15.88
C PHE A 127 -8.12 5.68 14.66
N GLU A 128 -7.12 6.07 13.89
CA GLU A 128 -7.31 6.61 12.55
C GLU A 128 -6.73 5.61 11.55
N GLU A 129 -7.59 5.04 10.72
CA GLU A 129 -7.15 4.19 9.63
C GLU A 129 -6.18 5.01 8.79
N LYS A 130 -4.98 4.46 8.56
CA LYS A 130 -4.17 4.91 7.43
C LYS A 130 -4.98 4.43 6.27
N GLY A 131 -5.84 5.31 5.75
CA GLY A 131 -6.61 5.03 4.55
C GLY A 131 -5.62 4.37 3.62
N LYS A 132 -5.93 3.12 3.19
CA LYS A 132 -5.04 2.32 2.34
C LYS A 132 -4.31 3.31 1.48
N GLU A 133 -2.99 3.37 1.56
CA GLU A 133 -2.22 4.10 0.57
C GLU A 133 -2.77 3.60 -0.76
N ILE A 134 -3.68 4.39 -1.34
CA ILE A 134 -3.94 4.34 -2.74
C ILE A 134 -2.60 4.84 -3.20
N ALA A 135 -1.76 3.89 -3.63
CA ALA A 135 -0.54 4.21 -4.33
C ALA A 135 -0.86 5.41 -5.21
N MET A 136 -0.27 6.55 -4.87
CA MET A 136 -0.32 7.73 -5.69
C MET A 136 0.37 7.29 -7.00
N GLU A 137 -0.31 6.97 -8.11
CA GLU A 137 -1.67 7.22 -8.55
C GLU A 137 -2.25 5.95 -9.20
N CYS A 138 -3.40 5.43 -8.74
CA CYS A 138 -4.21 4.57 -9.63
C CYS A 138 -4.98 5.51 -10.56
N GLU A 139 -4.27 6.11 -11.52
CA GLU A 139 -4.91 6.92 -12.55
C GLU A 139 -6.00 6.08 -13.25
N PHE A 140 -7.15 6.69 -13.50
CA PHE A 140 -8.13 6.09 -14.40
C PHE A 140 -7.85 6.55 -15.83
N PRO A 141 -8.04 5.67 -16.84
CA PRO A 141 -7.92 6.07 -18.23
C PRO A 141 -8.88 7.21 -18.56
N ARG A 142 -8.36 8.38 -18.94
CA ARG A 142 -9.19 9.49 -19.45
C ARG A 142 -9.88 9.10 -20.76
N GLN A 143 -9.23 8.24 -21.54
CA GLN A 143 -9.72 7.73 -22.81
C GLN A 143 -9.21 6.31 -23.02
N ASN A 144 -10.06 5.48 -23.62
CA ASN A 144 -9.73 4.19 -24.21
C ASN A 144 -10.48 4.04 -25.55
N PRO A 145 -10.01 3.19 -26.47
CA PRO A 145 -10.78 2.78 -27.64
C PRO A 145 -12.08 2.09 -27.22
N THR A 146 -13.08 2.12 -28.09
CA THR A 146 -14.34 1.39 -27.89
C THR A 146 -14.12 -0.13 -27.91
N SER A 147 -15.10 -0.89 -27.43
CA SER A 147 -15.06 -2.35 -27.47
C SER A 147 -14.85 -2.86 -28.90
N GLU A 148 -15.50 -2.26 -29.90
CA GLU A 148 -15.35 -2.62 -31.31
C GLU A 148 -13.93 -2.35 -31.81
N GLU A 149 -13.35 -1.19 -31.50
CA GLU A 149 -11.97 -0.85 -31.85
C GLU A 149 -10.95 -1.79 -31.20
N ILE A 150 -11.18 -2.20 -29.95
CA ILE A 150 -10.35 -3.19 -29.25
C ILE A 150 -10.41 -4.54 -29.98
N LYS A 151 -11.60 -4.97 -30.40
CA LYS A 151 -11.75 -6.22 -31.17
C LYS A 151 -11.01 -6.16 -32.50
N GLU A 152 -11.05 -5.02 -33.19
CA GLU A 152 -10.30 -4.81 -34.43
C GLU A 152 -8.78 -4.82 -34.21
N ILE A 153 -8.29 -4.18 -33.14
CA ILE A 153 -6.88 -4.22 -32.76
C ILE A 153 -6.41 -5.67 -32.62
N LEU A 154 -7.14 -6.49 -31.86
CA LEU A 154 -6.76 -7.87 -31.61
C LEU A 154 -6.80 -8.71 -32.89
N LYS A 155 -7.85 -8.58 -33.72
CA LYS A 155 -7.98 -9.32 -34.98
C LYS A 155 -6.87 -9.00 -35.99
N ASN A 156 -6.39 -7.76 -36.01
CA ASN A 156 -5.41 -7.27 -36.98
C ASN A 156 -3.96 -7.32 -36.47
N SER A 157 -3.72 -7.79 -35.25
CA SER A 157 -2.38 -7.91 -34.67
C SER A 157 -1.94 -9.37 -34.62
N LYS A 158 -0.63 -9.63 -34.74
CA LYS A 158 -0.05 -10.98 -34.66
C LYS A 158 1.12 -11.06 -33.70
N THR A 159 1.97 -10.03 -33.64
CA THR A 159 3.17 -10.04 -32.80
C THR A 159 3.00 -9.13 -31.58
N ILE A 160 3.18 -9.69 -30.39
CA ILE A 160 3.03 -8.99 -29.11
C ILE A 160 4.36 -9.03 -28.35
N ALA A 161 4.98 -7.87 -28.13
CA ALA A 161 6.08 -7.75 -27.18
C ALA A 161 5.51 -7.60 -25.77
N VAL A 162 5.95 -8.42 -24.82
CA VAL A 162 5.45 -8.41 -23.44
C VAL A 162 6.52 -7.89 -22.49
N VAL A 163 6.42 -6.62 -22.13
CA VAL A 163 7.37 -5.91 -21.28
C VAL A 163 7.13 -6.25 -19.81
N GLY A 164 8.16 -6.78 -19.15
CA GLY A 164 8.05 -7.29 -17.78
C GLY A 164 7.55 -8.73 -17.70
N LEU A 165 7.61 -9.51 -18.79
CA LEU A 165 7.26 -10.92 -18.76
C LEU A 165 8.22 -11.69 -17.82
N SER A 166 7.66 -12.50 -16.92
CA SER A 166 8.41 -13.39 -16.01
C SER A 166 8.13 -14.86 -16.35
N ASN A 167 9.08 -15.75 -16.07
CA ASN A 167 8.90 -17.20 -16.18
C ASN A 167 8.14 -17.83 -14.99
N ASP A 168 7.84 -17.04 -13.95
CA ASP A 168 7.08 -17.47 -12.79
C ASP A 168 5.62 -17.71 -13.19
N THR A 169 5.19 -18.97 -13.12
CA THR A 169 3.88 -19.43 -13.56
C THR A 169 2.72 -18.89 -12.73
N THR A 170 3.02 -18.28 -11.57
CA THR A 170 2.04 -17.62 -10.71
C THR A 170 1.75 -16.18 -11.14
N LYS A 171 2.59 -15.58 -12.00
CA LYS A 171 2.44 -14.19 -12.42
C LYS A 171 1.42 -14.05 -13.54
N ALA A 172 0.60 -12.99 -13.45
CA ALA A 172 -0.36 -12.64 -14.50
C ALA A 172 0.29 -12.46 -15.87
N SER A 173 1.50 -11.91 -15.92
CA SER A 173 2.27 -11.78 -17.16
C SER A 173 2.48 -13.13 -17.87
N TYR A 174 2.80 -14.17 -17.10
CA TYR A 174 3.03 -15.51 -17.64
C TYR A 174 1.73 -16.13 -18.16
N ASP A 175 0.65 -16.09 -17.37
CA ASP A 175 -0.63 -16.68 -17.78
C ASP A 175 -1.23 -15.97 -19.00
N VAL A 176 -1.19 -14.63 -19.05
CA VAL A 176 -1.68 -13.87 -20.21
C VAL A 176 -0.83 -14.18 -21.45
N ALA A 177 0.50 -14.11 -21.37
CA ALA A 177 1.38 -14.39 -22.49
C ALA A 177 1.19 -15.83 -23.03
N ARG A 178 1.17 -16.82 -22.13
CA ARG A 178 0.94 -18.23 -22.49
C ARG A 178 -0.42 -18.45 -23.14
N TYR A 179 -1.47 -17.80 -22.63
CA TYR A 179 -2.79 -17.86 -23.26
C TYR A 179 -2.75 -17.29 -24.68
N MET A 180 -2.19 -16.10 -24.87
CA MET A 180 -2.13 -15.49 -26.20
C MET A 180 -1.29 -16.31 -27.19
N GLN A 181 -0.17 -16.89 -26.73
CA GLN A 181 0.64 -17.82 -27.52
C GLN A 181 -0.19 -19.05 -27.95
N SER A 182 -1.02 -19.60 -27.05
CA SER A 182 -1.91 -20.73 -27.39
C SER A 182 -3.04 -20.37 -28.36
N GLN A 183 -3.38 -19.08 -28.46
CA GLN A 183 -4.31 -18.54 -29.47
C GLN A 183 -3.62 -18.20 -30.81
N GLY A 184 -2.32 -18.50 -30.96
CA GLY A 184 -1.58 -18.33 -32.20
C GLY A 184 -0.97 -16.94 -32.40
N TYR A 185 -0.89 -16.11 -31.36
CA TYR A 185 -0.10 -14.88 -31.39
C TYR A 185 1.37 -15.20 -31.17
N LYS A 186 2.26 -14.48 -31.86
CA LYS A 186 3.69 -14.55 -31.61
C LYS A 186 4.04 -13.68 -30.39
N ILE A 187 4.62 -14.28 -29.35
CA ILE A 187 5.02 -13.57 -28.14
C ILE A 187 6.52 -13.28 -28.18
N ILE A 188 6.90 -12.04 -27.89
CA ILE A 188 8.29 -11.63 -27.73
C ILE A 188 8.48 -11.19 -26.26
N PRO A 189 9.12 -12.02 -25.42
CA PRO A 189 9.42 -11.66 -24.03
C PRO A 189 10.40 -10.49 -23.94
N VAL A 190 10.07 -9.45 -23.17
CA VAL A 190 10.98 -8.33 -22.90
C VAL A 190 11.24 -8.21 -21.40
N ASN A 191 12.41 -8.69 -20.96
CA ASN A 191 12.86 -8.65 -19.58
C ASN A 191 14.38 -8.94 -19.48
N PRO A 192 15.20 -8.02 -18.97
CA PRO A 192 16.66 -8.20 -18.92
C PRO A 192 17.12 -9.31 -17.98
N ASN A 193 16.25 -9.84 -17.11
CA ASN A 193 16.59 -10.87 -16.14
C ASN A 193 16.50 -12.30 -16.70
N TYR A 194 16.03 -12.48 -17.94
CA TYR A 194 15.83 -13.79 -18.55
C TYR A 194 16.42 -13.82 -19.96
N SER A 195 16.91 -14.98 -20.38
CA SER A 195 17.36 -15.23 -21.75
C SER A 195 16.27 -15.86 -22.63
N GLU A 196 15.32 -16.57 -22.03
CA GLU A 196 14.24 -17.29 -22.71
C GLU A 196 13.02 -17.43 -21.78
N ILE A 197 11.82 -17.25 -22.32
CA ILE A 197 10.55 -17.47 -21.61
C ILE A 197 9.54 -18.07 -22.61
N LEU A 198 8.77 -19.09 -22.19
CA LEU A 198 7.76 -19.76 -23.03
C LEU A 198 8.31 -20.32 -24.36
N GLY A 199 9.59 -20.74 -24.37
CA GLY A 199 10.28 -21.23 -25.57
C GLY A 199 10.72 -20.14 -26.54
N GLU A 200 10.53 -18.87 -26.19
CA GLU A 200 10.85 -17.71 -27.03
C GLU A 200 12.07 -16.97 -26.45
N LYS A 201 12.95 -16.50 -27.35
CA LYS A 201 14.10 -15.68 -26.96
C LYS A 201 13.63 -14.41 -26.26
N CYS A 202 14.21 -14.14 -25.08
CA CYS A 202 13.93 -12.93 -24.32
C CYS A 202 14.93 -11.83 -24.65
N TYR A 203 14.40 -10.62 -24.80
CA TYR A 203 15.15 -9.41 -25.11
C TYR A 203 15.20 -8.50 -23.87
N PRO A 204 16.31 -7.78 -23.62
CA PRO A 204 16.41 -6.90 -22.46
C PRO A 204 15.49 -5.68 -22.54
N GLU A 205 15.28 -5.15 -23.75
CA GLU A 205 14.55 -3.90 -24.03
C GLU A 205 13.91 -3.94 -25.43
N LEU A 206 12.97 -3.05 -25.72
CA LEU A 206 12.18 -3.09 -26.96
C LEU A 206 13.05 -2.84 -28.20
N GLU A 207 14.02 -1.92 -28.10
CA GLU A 207 14.91 -1.55 -29.21
C GLU A 207 15.78 -2.72 -29.70
N SER A 208 16.04 -3.70 -28.83
CA SER A 208 16.85 -4.88 -29.17
C SER A 208 16.09 -5.95 -29.98
N ILE A 209 14.78 -5.76 -30.20
CA ILE A 209 13.94 -6.68 -30.97
C ILE A 209 14.23 -6.47 -32.47
N PRO A 210 14.68 -7.50 -33.21
CA PRO A 210 15.10 -7.36 -34.61
C PRO A 210 13.94 -7.40 -35.62
N GLU A 211 12.69 -7.40 -35.14
CA GLU A 211 11.49 -7.60 -35.95
C GLU A 211 10.35 -6.67 -35.52
N SER A 212 9.35 -6.50 -36.39
CA SER A 212 8.23 -5.60 -36.15
C SER A 212 7.28 -6.13 -35.07
N VAL A 213 6.86 -5.24 -34.17
CA VAL A 213 5.90 -5.51 -33.10
C VAL A 213 4.58 -4.78 -33.40
N ASP A 214 3.45 -5.48 -33.29
CA ASP A 214 2.13 -4.86 -33.44
C ASP A 214 1.66 -4.22 -32.12
N ILE A 215 1.80 -4.96 -31.01
CA ILE A 215 1.34 -4.57 -29.68
C ILE A 215 2.49 -4.65 -28.67
N VAL A 216 2.73 -3.58 -27.91
CA VAL A 216 3.54 -3.60 -26.70
C VAL A 216 2.61 -3.77 -25.50
N ASN A 217 2.66 -4.93 -24.86
CA ASN A 217 1.86 -5.28 -23.69
C ASN A 217 2.67 -5.11 -22.40
N ILE A 218 2.24 -4.23 -21.51
CA ILE A 218 3.04 -3.75 -20.37
C ILE A 218 2.57 -4.40 -19.06
N PHE A 219 3.50 -5.07 -18.38
CA PHE A 219 3.38 -5.61 -17.02
C PHE A 219 4.40 -4.96 -16.07
N ARG A 220 4.65 -3.66 -16.24
CA ARG A 220 5.49 -2.84 -15.36
C ARG A 220 4.65 -1.80 -14.65
N LYS A 221 5.14 -1.33 -13.50
CA LYS A 221 4.45 -0.31 -12.71
C LYS A 221 4.26 0.99 -13.52
N PRO A 222 3.23 1.81 -13.22
CA PRO A 222 2.95 3.06 -13.94
C PRO A 222 4.15 4.01 -14.12
N GLU A 223 5.10 4.02 -13.19
CA GLU A 223 6.28 4.91 -13.24
C GLU A 223 7.28 4.50 -14.33
N ALA A 224 7.25 3.24 -14.77
CA ALA A 224 8.09 2.74 -15.86
C ALA A 224 7.45 2.97 -17.24
N VAL A 225 6.15 3.26 -17.30
CA VAL A 225 5.39 3.38 -18.55
C VAL A 225 5.94 4.48 -19.48
N PRO A 226 6.33 5.68 -19.00
CA PRO A 226 6.84 6.73 -19.89
C PRO A 226 8.06 6.29 -20.72
N ALA A 227 9.04 5.64 -20.10
CA ALA A 227 10.23 5.15 -20.81
C ALA A 227 9.87 4.06 -21.83
N ILE A 228 8.98 3.14 -21.48
CA ILE A 228 8.51 2.08 -22.37
C ILE A 228 7.76 2.65 -23.58
N VAL A 229 6.96 3.70 -23.36
CA VAL A 229 6.26 4.41 -24.44
C VAL A 229 7.26 5.07 -25.39
N ASP A 230 8.34 5.65 -24.87
CA ASP A 230 9.38 6.28 -25.68
C ASP A 230 10.05 5.26 -26.60
N GLU A 231 10.53 4.14 -26.04
CA GLU A 231 11.08 3.03 -26.83
C GLU A 231 10.08 2.52 -27.89
N ALA A 232 8.80 2.39 -27.51
CA ALA A 232 7.76 1.89 -28.40
C ALA A 232 7.45 2.84 -29.57
N ILE A 233 7.55 4.15 -29.35
CA ILE A 233 7.45 5.16 -30.42
C ILE A 233 8.66 5.02 -31.35
N ASP A 234 9.87 4.85 -30.82
CA ASP A 234 11.10 4.76 -31.60
C ASP A 234 11.13 3.52 -32.51
N ILE A 235 10.63 2.37 -32.02
CA ILE A 235 10.46 1.16 -32.83
C ILE A 235 9.16 1.15 -33.67
N LYS A 236 8.37 2.23 -33.64
CA LYS A 236 7.16 2.45 -34.45
C LYS A 236 6.10 1.37 -34.29
N VAL A 237 5.82 0.95 -33.06
CA VAL A 237 4.70 0.01 -32.82
C VAL A 237 3.37 0.68 -33.12
N LYS A 238 2.32 -0.12 -33.30
CA LYS A 238 0.97 0.40 -33.59
C LYS A 238 0.15 0.63 -32.32
N VAL A 239 0.37 -0.19 -31.30
CA VAL A 239 -0.48 -0.25 -30.11
C VAL A 239 0.34 -0.37 -28.83
N ILE A 240 0.02 0.49 -27.86
CA ILE A 240 0.40 0.32 -26.46
C ILE A 240 -0.76 -0.29 -25.71
N TRP A 241 -0.50 -1.36 -24.95
CA TRP A 241 -1.49 -2.03 -24.12
C TRP A 241 -0.99 -2.10 -22.67
N MET A 242 -1.60 -1.32 -21.79
CA MET A 242 -1.34 -1.34 -20.35
C MET A 242 -2.35 -2.28 -19.67
N GLN A 243 -1.84 -3.29 -18.96
CA GLN A 243 -2.68 -4.30 -18.32
C GLN A 243 -3.55 -3.77 -17.18
N LEU A 244 -4.44 -4.62 -16.67
CA LEU A 244 -5.27 -4.29 -15.50
C LEU A 244 -4.42 -3.73 -14.35
N GLY A 245 -4.87 -2.61 -13.79
CA GLY A 245 -4.17 -1.87 -12.74
C GLY A 245 -3.06 -0.95 -13.21
N ILE A 246 -2.80 -0.84 -14.53
CA ILE A 246 -1.77 0.03 -15.09
C ILE A 246 -2.43 1.11 -15.95
N CYS A 247 -2.18 2.36 -15.59
CA CYS A 247 -2.62 3.55 -16.31
C CYS A 247 -1.55 4.63 -16.16
N ASN A 248 -1.29 5.37 -17.24
CA ASN A 248 -0.48 6.57 -17.23
C ASN A 248 -0.97 7.48 -18.37
N ASN A 249 -1.80 8.46 -18.04
CA ASN A 249 -2.46 9.34 -19.00
C ASN A 249 -1.45 10.23 -19.73
N ALA A 250 -0.42 10.73 -19.04
CA ALA A 250 0.61 11.55 -19.68
C ALA A 250 1.38 10.78 -20.76
N ALA A 251 1.78 9.53 -20.46
CA ALA A 251 2.43 8.66 -21.44
C ALA A 251 1.45 8.22 -22.55
N ALA A 252 0.19 8.00 -22.22
CA ALA A 252 -0.83 7.67 -23.20
C ALA A 252 -1.09 8.83 -24.19
N ASP A 253 -1.14 10.06 -23.70
CA ASP A 253 -1.30 11.26 -24.53
C ASP A 253 -0.09 11.41 -25.47
N LYS A 254 1.14 11.24 -24.95
CA LYS A 254 2.37 11.20 -25.77
C LYS A 254 2.31 10.14 -26.88
N ALA A 255 1.88 8.91 -26.56
CA ALA A 255 1.76 7.84 -27.54
C ALA A 255 0.69 8.16 -28.61
N ARG A 256 -0.45 8.74 -28.22
CA ARG A 256 -1.51 9.15 -29.15
C ARG A 256 -1.05 10.27 -30.08
N ASP A 257 -0.32 11.25 -29.56
CA ASP A 257 0.26 12.34 -30.36
C ASP A 257 1.27 11.81 -31.39
N ALA A 258 1.94 10.69 -31.09
CA ALA A 258 2.80 9.96 -32.02
C ALA A 258 2.03 9.02 -32.97
N GLY A 259 0.70 8.95 -32.89
CA GLY A 259 -0.16 8.16 -33.77
C GLY A 259 -0.43 6.72 -33.32
N LEU A 260 -0.05 6.33 -32.11
CA LEU A 260 -0.29 5.00 -31.56
C LEU A 260 -1.70 4.89 -30.96
N LYS A 261 -2.30 3.71 -31.07
CA LYS A 261 -3.49 3.38 -30.27
C LYS A 261 -3.07 2.99 -28.86
N VAL A 262 -3.77 3.48 -27.84
CA VAL A 262 -3.42 3.19 -26.44
C VAL A 262 -4.62 2.60 -25.72
N VAL A 263 -4.45 1.39 -25.19
CA VAL A 263 -5.42 0.70 -24.34
C VAL A 263 -4.85 0.66 -22.92
N MET A 264 -5.59 1.15 -21.93
CA MET A 264 -5.17 1.19 -20.53
C MET A 264 -6.14 0.47 -19.60
N ASN A 265 -5.61 -0.08 -18.50
CA ASN A 265 -6.37 -0.77 -17.47
C ASN A 265 -7.32 -1.85 -18.04
N LYS A 266 -6.80 -2.69 -18.96
CA LYS A 266 -7.57 -3.72 -19.65
C LYS A 266 -6.74 -5.00 -19.77
N CYS A 267 -7.34 -6.17 -19.53
CA CYS A 267 -6.63 -7.43 -19.66
C CYS A 267 -6.69 -7.96 -21.09
N LEU A 268 -5.54 -8.23 -21.71
CA LEU A 268 -5.47 -8.62 -23.11
C LEU A 268 -6.09 -10.01 -23.33
N LYS A 269 -5.86 -10.95 -22.38
CA LYS A 269 -6.52 -12.26 -22.34
C LYS A 269 -8.04 -12.15 -22.22
N VAL A 270 -8.55 -11.25 -21.36
CA VAL A 270 -10.00 -11.09 -21.15
C VAL A 270 -10.66 -10.48 -22.39
N GLU A 271 -10.08 -9.41 -22.94
CA GLU A 271 -10.62 -8.78 -24.15
C GLU A 271 -10.55 -9.73 -25.35
N HIS A 272 -9.50 -10.54 -25.48
CA HIS A 272 -9.41 -11.59 -26.50
C HIS A 272 -10.44 -12.70 -26.30
N ALA A 273 -10.68 -13.16 -25.08
CA ALA A 273 -11.69 -14.18 -24.79
C ALA A 273 -13.13 -13.72 -25.11
N ASN A 274 -13.34 -12.41 -25.25
CA ASN A 274 -14.61 -11.78 -25.62
C ASN A 274 -14.73 -11.42 -27.12
N LEU A 275 -13.79 -11.87 -27.97
CA LEU A 275 -13.85 -11.71 -29.42
C LEU A 275 -15.02 -12.49 -30.03
#